data_AF-A0A959NEW4-F1
#
_entry.id   AF-A0A959NEW4-F1
#
_cell.length_a   1.000
_cell.length_b   1.000
_cell.length_c   1.000
_cell.angle_alpha   90.00
_cell.angle_beta   90.00
_cell.angle_gamma   90.00
#
_symmetry.space_group_name_H-M   'P 1'
#
loop_
_entity.id
_entity.type
_entity.pdbx_description
1 polymer ?
#
loop_
_entity_poly.entity_id
_entity_poly.type
_entity_poly.pdbx_seq_one_letter_code
_entity_poly.pdbx_strand_id
1 'polypeptide(L)'
;RLREEPVSNDELNLVRNFIMGLLLGYLNGSFNIIMRWKDMILHHLDESHFYQLVQTIQTVTAEELQELAQKYLQPEDFYELVVV
;
A
#
# COMPACT_ATOMS: atom_id res chain seq x y z
N ARG A 1 -8.05 -12.43 -12.36
CA ARG A 1 -7.62 -13.08 -11.10
C ARG A 1 -7.90 -12.22 -9.88
N LEU A 2 -7.17 -11.13 -9.60
CA LEU A 2 -7.34 -10.36 -8.34
C LEU A 2 -8.76 -9.80 -8.10
N ARG A 3 -9.53 -9.58 -9.18
CA ARG A 3 -10.96 -9.19 -9.11
C ARG A 3 -11.91 -10.37 -8.88
N GLU A 4 -11.52 -11.55 -9.32
CA GLU A 4 -12.37 -12.73 -9.45
C GLU A 4 -12.26 -13.64 -8.23
N GLU A 5 -11.06 -13.74 -7.65
CA GLU A 5 -10.79 -14.57 -6.48
C GLU A 5 -9.90 -13.83 -5.47
N PRO A 6 -10.12 -14.02 -4.15
CA PRO A 6 -9.23 -13.52 -3.12
C PRO A 6 -7.80 -14.06 -3.29
N VAL A 7 -6.81 -13.27 -2.89
CA VAL A 7 -5.41 -13.73 -2.82
C VAL A 7 -5.25 -14.84 -1.81
N SER A 8 -4.28 -15.73 -2.05
CA SER A 8 -3.94 -16.77 -1.08
C SER A 8 -3.35 -16.18 0.20
N ASN A 9 -3.55 -16.85 1.33
CA ASN A 9 -2.95 -16.45 2.60
C ASN A 9 -1.42 -16.41 2.54
N ASP A 10 -0.79 -17.33 1.80
CA ASP A 10 0.67 -17.38 1.66
C ASP A 10 1.20 -16.14 0.94
N GLU A 11 0.57 -15.76 -0.17
CA GLU A 11 0.93 -14.55 -0.92
C GLU A 11 0.64 -13.28 -0.12
N LEU A 12 -0.51 -13.22 0.56
CA LEU A 12 -0.86 -12.09 1.43
C LEU A 12 0.17 -11.88 2.54
N ASN A 13 0.59 -12.97 3.20
CA ASN A 13 1.61 -12.91 4.26
C ASN A 13 2.98 -12.54 3.71
N LEU A 14 3.36 -13.07 2.54
CA LEU A 14 4.62 -12.74 1.89
C LEU A 14 4.72 -11.24 1.60
N VAL A 15 3.70 -10.69 0.92
CA VAL A 15 3.68 -9.27 0.54
C VAL A 15 3.58 -8.38 1.77
N ARG A 16 2.76 -8.74 2.78
CA ARG A 16 2.68 -8.03 4.06
C ARG A 16 4.04 -7.90 4.73
N ASN A 17 4.76 -9.02 4.88
CA ASN A 17 6.08 -9.04 5.50
C ASN A 17 7.10 -8.23 4.68
N PHE A 18 7.04 -8.32 3.36
CA PHE A 18 7.88 -7.53 2.47
C PHE A 18 7.66 -6.01 2.66
N ILE A 19 6.40 -5.55 2.64
CA ILE A 19 6.06 -4.13 2.81
C ILE A 19 6.46 -3.63 4.21
N MET A 20 6.25 -4.44 5.25
CA MET A 20 6.72 -4.08 6.60
C MET A 20 8.25 -3.93 6.65
N GLY A 21 9.00 -4.79 5.96
CA GLY A 21 10.45 -4.64 5.81
C GLY A 21 10.85 -3.34 5.12
N LEU A 22 10.17 -2.97 4.03
CA LEU A 22 10.39 -1.68 3.36
C LEU A 22 10.10 -0.49 4.28
N LEU A 23 8.99 -0.54 5.04
CA LEU A 23 8.61 0.52 5.96
C LEU A 23 9.67 0.73 7.04
N LEU A 24 10.25 -0.33 7.58
CA LEU A 24 11.38 -0.25 8.52
C LEU A 24 12.61 0.40 7.87
N GLY A 25 12.90 0.09 6.61
CA GLY A 25 13.96 0.72 5.84
C GLY A 25 13.80 2.24 5.71
N TYR A 26 12.58 2.72 5.49
CA TYR A 26 12.27 4.15 5.40
C TYR A 26 12.37 4.91 6.73
N LEU A 27 12.46 4.21 7.86
CA LEU A 27 12.72 4.86 9.15
C LEU A 27 14.20 5.00 9.46
N ASN A 28 15.08 4.44 8.60
CA ASN A 28 16.51 4.49 8.81
C ASN A 28 17.11 5.74 8.17
N GLY A 29 17.69 6.64 8.98
CA GLY A 29 18.38 7.84 8.51
C GLY A 29 17.57 9.13 8.63
N SER A 30 18.27 10.20 9.03
CA SER A 30 17.68 11.52 9.29
C SER A 30 16.90 12.09 8.11
N PHE A 31 17.40 11.90 6.88
CA PHE A 31 16.73 12.36 5.66
C PHE A 31 15.40 11.64 5.38
N ASN A 32 15.33 10.34 5.66
CA ASN A 32 14.10 9.59 5.44
C ASN A 32 13.02 9.99 6.47
N ILE A 33 13.44 10.21 7.73
CA ILE A 33 12.55 10.70 8.78
C ILE A 33 12.00 12.08 8.43
N ILE A 34 12.84 13.04 8.03
CA ILE A 34 12.37 14.40 7.68
C ILE A 34 11.51 14.40 6.40
N MET A 35 11.79 13.54 5.42
CA MET A 35 10.92 13.41 4.24
C MET A 35 9.52 12.93 4.59
N ARG A 36 9.40 11.96 5.51
CA ARG A 36 8.09 11.51 6.01
C ARG A 36 7.32 12.63 6.70
N TRP A 37 7.98 13.37 7.60
CA TRP A 37 7.34 14.51 8.27
C TRP A 37 6.87 15.59 7.30
N LYS A 38 7.72 15.91 6.31
CA LYS A 38 7.35 16.83 5.23
C LYS A 38 6.08 16.34 4.52
N ASP A 39 6.02 15.07 4.14
CA ASP A 39 4.87 14.50 3.44
C ASP A 39 3.58 14.59 4.27
N MET A 40 3.64 14.26 5.56
CA MET A 40 2.50 14.36 6.48
C MET A 40 1.99 15.81 6.60
N ILE A 41 2.90 16.77 6.74
CA ILE A 41 2.54 18.19 6.84
C ILE A 41 1.89 18.68 5.54
N LEU A 42 2.47 18.34 4.38
CA LEU A 42 1.97 18.77 3.07
C LEU A 42 0.60 18.18 2.73
N HIS A 43 0.31 16.97 3.22
CA HIS A 43 -0.97 16.30 3.03
C HIS A 43 -1.97 16.54 4.18
N HIS A 44 -1.64 17.42 5.14
CA HIS A 44 -2.48 17.72 6.30
C HIS A 44 -2.84 16.48 7.15
N LEU A 45 -1.90 15.55 7.26
CA LEU A 45 -2.04 14.32 8.03
C LEU A 45 -1.47 14.50 9.44
N ASP A 46 -2.17 13.98 10.43
CA ASP A 46 -1.68 13.98 11.81
C ASP A 46 -0.73 12.80 12.09
N GLU A 47 -0.07 12.84 13.25
CA GLU A 47 0.92 11.84 13.68
C GLU A 47 0.38 10.41 13.72
N SER A 48 -0.94 10.24 13.89
CA SER A 48 -1.58 8.92 13.93
C SER A 48 -1.58 8.23 12.57
N HIS A 49 -1.45 8.98 11.46
CA HIS A 49 -1.46 8.42 10.11
C HIS A 49 -0.41 7.32 9.91
N PHE A 50 0.79 7.48 10.49
CA PHE A 50 1.83 6.46 10.40
C PHE A 50 1.42 5.16 11.11
N TYR A 51 0.83 5.27 12.30
CA TYR A 51 0.36 4.11 13.06
C TYR A 51 -0.84 3.45 12.38
N GLN A 52 -1.74 4.24 11.78
CA GLN A 52 -2.84 3.73 10.98
C GLN A 52 -2.32 2.96 9.76
N LEU A 53 -1.32 3.47 9.05
CA LEU A 53 -0.71 2.76 7.93
C LEU A 53 -0.14 1.39 8.34
N VAL A 54 0.60 1.34 9.46
CA VAL A 54 1.13 0.08 10.01
C VAL A 54 -0.01 -0.89 10.33
N GLN A 55 -1.05 -0.40 11.01
CA GLN A 55 -2.22 -1.19 11.36
C GLN A 55 -2.90 -1.75 10.10
N THR A 56 -3.16 -0.90 9.10
CA THR A 56 -3.77 -1.30 7.83
C THR A 56 -2.96 -2.39 7.14
N ILE A 57 -1.64 -2.26 7.02
CA ILE A 57 -0.80 -3.30 6.41
C ILE A 57 -0.92 -4.63 7.17
N GLN A 58 -0.96 -4.56 8.50
CA GLN A 58 -1.04 -5.75 9.34
C GLN A 58 -2.39 -6.45 9.29
N THR A 59 -3.49 -5.69 9.15
CA THR A 59 -4.85 -6.23 9.28
C THR A 59 -5.62 -6.38 7.98
N VAL A 60 -5.15 -5.79 6.88
CA VAL A 60 -5.86 -5.87 5.59
C VAL A 60 -6.11 -7.32 5.20
N THR A 61 -7.33 -7.61 4.75
CA THR A 61 -7.76 -8.95 4.36
C THR A 61 -7.67 -9.17 2.85
N ALA A 62 -7.71 -10.44 2.42
CA ALA A 62 -7.73 -10.78 1.00
C ALA A 62 -9.02 -10.28 0.32
N GLU A 63 -10.12 -10.27 1.05
CA GLU A 63 -11.44 -9.81 0.60
C GLU A 63 -11.44 -8.29 0.40
N GLU A 64 -10.89 -7.52 1.35
CA GLU A 64 -10.76 -6.06 1.20
C GLU A 64 -9.90 -5.69 -0.03
N LEU A 65 -8.82 -6.44 -0.28
CA LEU A 65 -7.99 -6.26 -1.48
C LEU A 65 -8.75 -6.62 -2.76
N GLN A 66 -9.57 -7.68 -2.72
CA GLN A 66 -10.43 -8.06 -3.85
C GLN A 66 -11.47 -6.98 -4.13
N GLU A 67 -12.13 -6.43 -3.11
CA GLU A 67 -13.10 -5.33 -3.25
C GLU A 67 -12.44 -4.10 -3.89
N LEU A 68 -11.23 -3.74 -3.46
CA LEU A 68 -10.46 -2.65 -4.06
C LEU A 68 -10.12 -2.93 -5.53
N ALA A 69 -9.72 -4.16 -5.86
CA ALA A 69 -9.47 -4.55 -7.25
C ALA A 69 -10.75 -4.51 -8.09
N GLN A 70 -11.87 -4.99 -7.55
CA GLN A 70 -13.18 -4.92 -8.21
C GLN A 70 -13.67 -3.50 -8.41
N LYS A 71 -13.24 -2.55 -7.58
CA LYS A 71 -13.59 -1.14 -7.70
C LYS A 71 -12.69 -0.40 -8.68
N TYR A 72 -11.37 -0.51 -8.53
CA TYR A 72 -10.42 0.38 -9.20
C TYR A 72 -9.62 -0.28 -10.33
N LEU A 73 -9.55 -1.61 -10.40
CA LEU A 73 -8.79 -2.31 -11.44
C LEU A 73 -9.68 -2.56 -12.68
N GLN A 74 -10.17 -1.50 -13.31
CA GLN A 74 -10.99 -1.57 -14.53
C GLN A 74 -10.12 -1.36 -15.79
N PRO A 75 -9.83 -2.40 -16.58
CA PRO A 75 -9.08 -2.25 -17.83
C PRO A 75 -9.69 -1.21 -18.78
N GLU A 76 -11.02 -1.07 -18.77
CA GLU A 76 -11.76 -0.09 -19.56
C GLU A 76 -11.43 1.37 -19.19
N ASP A 77 -10.94 1.64 -17.98
CA ASP A 77 -10.52 2.97 -17.52
C ASP A 77 -9.02 3.22 -17.75
N PHE A 78 -8.28 2.25 -18.30
CA PHE A 78 -6.83 2.36 -18.46
C PHE A 78 -6.46 3.13 -19.73
N TYR A 79 -5.43 3.96 -19.61
CA TYR A 79 -4.76 4.56 -20.75
C TYR A 79 -3.56 3.70 -21.14
N GLU A 80 -3.56 3.15 -22.36
CA GLU A 80 -2.42 2.42 -22.91
C GLU A 80 -1.61 3.30 -23.85
N LEU A 81 -0.31 3.45 -23.57
CA LEU A 81 0.63 4.19 -24.41
C LEU A 81 1.68 3.22 -24.96
N VAL A 82 1.71 3.06 -26.28
CA VAL A 82 2.72 2.24 -26.99
C VAL A 82 3.65 3.16 -27.75
N VAL A 83 4.96 3.00 -27.53
CA VAL A 83 6.01 3.69 -28.28
C VAL A 83 6.57 2.74 -29.33
N VAL A 84 6.53 3.16 -30.60
CA VAL A 84 7.03 2.41 -31.77
C VAL A 84 8.41 2.89 -32.20
#